data_AF-A0A0Q5W177-F1
#
_entry.id   AF-A0A0Q5W177-F1
#
_cell.length_a   1.000
_cell.length_b   1.000
_cell.length_c   1.000
_cell.angle_alpha   90.00
_cell.angle_beta   90.00
_cell.angle_gamma   90.00
#
_symmetry.space_group_name_H-M   'P 1'
#
loop_
_entity.id
_entity.type
_entity.pdbx_description
1 polymer ?
#
loop_
_entity_poly.entity_id
_entity_poly.type
_entity_poly.pdbx_seq_one_letter_code
_entity_poly.pdbx_strand_id
1 'polypeptide(L)' 'MSASFTDYRGDPIAAGDRVRIVPTRTRRGVPAYLGGEVGVIASLGRSKVTVVLDRYPDRPWVVPPDVLVAVR' A
#
# COMPACT_ATOMS: atom_id res chain seq x y z
N MET A 1 -12.73 -10.35 15.27
CA MET A 1 -11.52 -9.50 15.29
C MET A 1 -11.21 -9.12 13.84
N SER A 2 -11.46 -7.86 13.46
CA SER A 2 -10.88 -7.32 12.23
C SER A 2 -9.36 -7.35 12.40
N ALA A 3 -8.63 -7.96 11.46
CA ALA A 3 -7.18 -7.84 11.46
C ALA A 3 -6.86 -6.36 11.22
N SER A 4 -6.29 -5.68 12.20
CA SER A 4 -5.79 -4.32 12.01
C SER A 4 -4.57 -4.39 11.10
N PHE A 5 -4.69 -3.86 9.89
CA PHE A 5 -3.55 -3.69 9.00
C PHE A 5 -2.69 -2.54 9.53
N THR A 6 -1.39 -2.73 9.54
CA THR A 6 -0.42 -1.70 9.87
C THR A 6 0.54 -1.51 8.71
N ASP A 7 0.99 -0.27 8.50
CA ASP A 7 1.98 0.09 7.51
C ASP A 7 3.39 -0.40 7.93
N TYR A 8 4.43 -0.08 7.13
CA TYR A 8 5.80 -0.55 7.44
C TYR A 8 6.35 -0.01 8.77
N ARG A 9 5.79 1.09 9.29
CA ARG A 9 6.17 1.71 10.56
C ARG A 9 5.38 1.18 11.75
N GLY A 10 4.39 0.32 11.50
CA GLY A 10 3.48 -0.17 12.52
C GLY A 10 2.28 0.75 12.77
N ASP A 11 2.09 1.79 11.96
CA ASP A 11 0.95 2.68 12.07
C ASP A 11 -0.29 2.02 11.46
N PRO A 12 -1.48 2.11 12.09
CA PRO A 12 -2.69 1.51 11.55
C PRO A 12 -3.07 2.13 10.21
N ILE A 13 -3.53 1.31 9.26
CA ILE A 13 -4.04 1.72 7.96
C ILE A 13 -5.45 1.18 7.69
N ALA A 14 -6.25 1.98 6.99
CA ALA A 14 -7.64 1.74 6.65
C ALA A 14 -7.92 1.99 5.16
N ALA A 15 -9.06 1.47 4.68
CA ALA A 15 -9.56 1.86 3.36
C ALA A 15 -9.88 3.36 3.33
N GLY A 16 -9.48 4.03 2.25
CA GLY A 16 -9.55 5.49 2.11
C GLY A 16 -8.27 6.22 2.53
N ASP A 17 -7.34 5.56 3.22
CA ASP A 17 -6.09 6.22 3.62
C ASP A 17 -5.19 6.49 2.42
N ARG A 18 -4.52 7.65 2.48
CA ARG A 18 -3.50 8.04 1.52
C ARG A 18 -2.17 7.44 1.94
N VAL A 19 -1.54 6.72 1.02
CA VAL A 19 -0.32 5.96 1.28
C VAL A 19 0.71 6.16 0.19
N ARG A 20 1.98 5.95 0.55
CA ARG A 20 3.10 5.88 -0.38
C ARG A 20 3.72 4.48 -0.34
N ILE A 21 4.09 3.95 -1.50
CA ILE A 21 4.86 2.70 -1.58
C ILE A 21 6.32 3.03 -1.29
N VAL A 22 6.93 2.38 -0.30
CA VAL A 22 8.37 2.55 -0.06
C VAL A 22 9.20 1.88 -1.17
N PRO A 23 10.36 2.46 -1.53
CA PRO A 23 11.29 1.82 -2.44
C PRO A 23 11.70 0.44 -1.94
N THR A 24 11.25 -0.60 -2.63
CA THR A 24 11.49 -1.99 -2.24
C THR A 24 12.22 -2.73 -3.35
N ARG A 25 13.51 -2.39 -3.53
CA ARG A 25 14.38 -3.03 -4.55
C ARG A 25 14.44 -4.56 -4.43
N THR A 26 14.06 -5.12 -3.28
CA THR A 26 14.16 -6.54 -2.96
C THR A 26 12.83 -7.20 -2.55
N ARG A 27 11.69 -6.47 -2.50
CA ARG A 27 10.42 -7.10 -2.07
C ARG A 27 9.78 -7.86 -3.23
N ARG A 28 9.81 -9.19 -3.12
CA ARG A 28 9.13 -10.07 -4.06
C ARG A 28 7.64 -9.71 -4.20
N GLY A 29 7.20 -9.49 -5.44
CA GLY A 29 5.79 -9.22 -5.77
C GLY A 29 5.41 -7.74 -5.86
N VAL A 30 6.33 -6.81 -5.61
CA VAL A 30 6.13 -5.37 -5.84
C VAL A 30 7.12 -4.89 -6.89
N PRO A 31 6.67 -4.39 -8.06
CA PRO A 31 7.58 -3.85 -9.06
C PRO A 31 8.39 -2.67 -8.52
N ALA A 32 9.70 -2.67 -8.75
CA ALA A 32 10.62 -1.66 -8.21
C ALA A 32 10.26 -0.22 -8.65
N TYR A 33 9.67 -0.05 -9.84
CA TYR A 33 9.25 1.26 -10.35
C TYR A 33 8.06 1.87 -9.60
N LEU A 34 7.36 1.10 -8.75
CA LEU A 34 6.32 1.64 -7.88
C LEU A 34 6.89 2.31 -6.62
N GLY A 35 8.18 2.16 -6.36
CA GLY A 35 8.84 2.78 -5.22
C GLY A 35 8.74 4.31 -5.28
N GLY A 36 8.07 4.90 -4.29
CA GLY A 36 7.83 6.34 -4.20
C GLY A 36 6.46 6.79 -4.72
N GLU A 37 5.72 5.92 -5.43
CA GLU A 37 4.38 6.23 -5.91
C GLU A 37 3.40 6.40 -4.74
N VAL A 38 2.46 7.32 -4.91
CA VAL A 38 1.43 7.68 -3.93
C VAL A 38 0.06 7.25 -4.44
N GLY A 39 -0.83 6.88 -3.53
CA GLY A 39 -2.18 6.46 -3.87
C GLY A 39 -3.09 6.37 -2.66
N VAL A 40 -4.27 5.80 -2.88
CA VAL A 40 -5.30 5.59 -1.86
C VAL A 40 -5.57 4.10 -1.70
N ILE A 41 -5.74 3.65 -0.47
CA ILE A 41 -6.17 2.28 -0.18
C ILE A 41 -7.63 2.10 -0.62
N ALA A 42 -7.85 1.26 -1.63
CA ALA A 42 -9.19 0.91 -2.08
C ALA A 42 -9.82 -0.19 -1.21
N SER A 43 -9.03 -1.19 -0.79
CA SER A 43 -9.52 -2.28 0.05
C SER A 43 -8.42 -2.99 0.82
N LEU A 44 -8.82 -3.62 1.93
CA LEU A 44 -7.97 -4.47 2.77
C LEU A 44 -8.39 -5.93 2.60
N GLY A 45 -7.45 -6.78 2.20
CA GLY A 45 -7.66 -8.23 2.09
C GLY A 45 -7.36 -8.96 3.40
N ARG A 46 -6.96 -10.24 3.31
CA ARG A 46 -6.51 -11.02 4.49
C ARG A 46 -5.04 -10.78 4.86
N SER A 47 -4.19 -10.53 3.85
CA SER A 47 -2.73 -10.33 4.02
C SER A 47 -2.14 -9.32 3.04
N LYS A 48 -2.99 -8.66 2.26
CA LYS A 48 -2.62 -7.74 1.18
C LYS A 48 -3.56 -6.54 1.19
N VAL A 49 -3.07 -5.45 0.64
CA VAL A 49 -3.77 -4.18 0.51
C VAL A 49 -3.89 -3.86 -0.97
N THR A 50 -5.08 -3.43 -1.40
CA THR A 50 -5.31 -2.92 -2.75
C THR A 50 -5.17 -1.41 -2.71
N VAL A 51 -4.27 -0.85 -3.52
CA VAL A 51 -4.01 0.58 -3.62
C VAL A 51 -4.25 1.04 -5.04
N VAL A 52 -4.96 2.15 -5.21
CA VAL A 52 -5.06 2.86 -6.48
C VAL A 52 -4.05 4.00 -6.46
N LEU A 53 -3.08 3.96 -7.36
CA LEU A 53 -2.01 4.96 -7.42
C LEU A 53 -2.46 6.17 -8.23
N ASP A 54 -2.08 7.37 -7.80
CA ASP A 54 -2.47 8.63 -8.47
C ASP A 54 -2.01 8.65 -9.93
N ARG A 55 -0.81 8.12 -10.19
CA ARG A 55 -0.23 8.01 -11.53
C ARG A 55 -0.91 6.96 -12.40
N TYR A 56 -1.59 5.99 -11.80
CA TYR A 56 -2.21 4.85 -12.48
C TYR A 56 -3.65 4.65 -11.96
N PRO A 57 -4.55 5.63 -12.18
CA PRO A 57 -5.88 5.62 -11.55
C PRO A 57 -6.76 4.45 -12.02
N ASP A 58 -6.58 4.01 -13.27
CA ASP A 58 -7.36 2.92 -13.86
C ASP A 58 -6.84 1.52 -13.48
N ARG A 59 -5.75 1.45 -12.70
CA ARG A 59 -5.10 0.19 -12.37
C ARG A 59 -4.89 0.03 -10.86
N PRO A 60 -5.71 -0.79 -10.18
CA PRO A 60 -5.46 -1.14 -8.79
C PRO A 60 -4.24 -2.07 -8.66
N TRP A 61 -3.47 -1.85 -7.61
CA TRP A 61 -2.26 -2.59 -7.28
C TRP A 61 -2.41 -3.33 -5.97
N VAL A 62 -2.14 -4.64 -5.97
CA VAL A 62 -2.15 -5.46 -4.76
C VAL A 62 -0.74 -5.51 -4.20
N VAL A 63 -0.54 -4.91 -3.03
CA VAL A 63 0.77 -4.82 -2.38
C VAL A 63 0.69 -5.34 -0.94
N PRO A 64 1.81 -5.85 -0.39
CA PRO A 64 1.93 -6.08 1.03
C PRO A 64 1.74 -4.77 1.84
N PRO A 65 1.17 -4.83 3.05
CA PRO A 65 1.11 -3.65 3.92
C PRO A 65 2.49 -3.21 4.43
N ASP A 66 3.46 -4.14 4.52
CA ASP A 66 4.84 -3.89 4.95
C ASP A 66 5.67 -3.01 3.98
N VAL A 67 5.09 -2.64 2.84
CA VAL A 67 5.69 -1.68 1.90
C VAL A 67 4.93 -0.37 1.80
N LEU A 68 3.90 -0.16 2.62
CA LEU A 68 3.11 1.05 2.62
C LEU A 68 3.53 1.97 3.75
N VAL A 69 3.36 3.26 3.53
CA VAL A 69 3.43 4.27 4.59
C VAL A 69 2.32 5.26 4.47
N ALA A 70 1.65 5.54 5.58
CA ALA A 70 0.64 6.59 5.63
C ALA A 70 1.26 7.94 5.25
N VAL A 71 0.57 8.68 4.40
CA VAL A 71 0.88 10.06 4.06
C VAL A 71 -0.08 10.93 4.87
N ARG A 72 0.46 11.72 5.80
CA ARG A 72 -0.29 12.70 6.59
C ARG A 72 -0.45 14.01 5.83
#